data_AF-A0A2J0KMJ9-F1
#
_entry.id   AF-A0A2J0KMJ9-F1
#
_cell.length_a   1.000
_cell.length_b   1.000
_cell.length_c   1.000
_cell.angle_alpha   90.00
_cell.angle_beta   90.00
_cell.angle_gamma   90.00
#
_symmetry.space_group_name_H-M   'P 1'
#
loop_
_entity.id
_entity.type
_entity.pdbx_description
1 polymer ?
#
loop_
_entity_poly.entity_id
_entity_poly.type
_entity_poly.pdbx_seq_one_letter_code
_entity_poly.pdbx_strand_id
1 'polypeptide(L)'
;MNLLKGSWVLKAASLICAVLTYTYIAGEINNVEKDKKLADPSYKLIKLTARNLPVKVRLATSPPDGYRLLADKVSPEPARVTVVGPEALLEETSVAETALIDISESTKSITKKIPLESVAGIPLSGTPYLVDVTVPIEKIVEEKVPTKENR
;
A
#
# COMPACT_ATOMS: atom_id res chain seq x y z
N MET A 1 82.46 -5.48 4.83
CA MET A 1 81.10 -5.03 4.44
C MET A 1 80.73 -3.80 5.25
N ASN A 2 81.15 -2.61 4.81
CA ASN A 2 80.87 -1.32 5.49
C ASN A 2 79.85 -0.53 4.66
N LEU A 3 78.59 -0.98 4.65
CA LEU A 3 77.49 -0.31 3.93
C LEU A 3 76.62 0.56 4.86
N LEU A 4 76.98 0.67 6.15
CA LEU A 4 76.07 1.12 7.21
C LEU A 4 76.65 2.19 8.14
N LYS A 5 77.50 3.10 7.63
CA LYS A 5 77.87 4.30 8.39
C LYS A 5 77.74 5.54 7.51
N GLY A 6 76.73 6.37 7.81
CA GLY A 6 76.55 7.70 7.24
C GLY A 6 75.73 7.80 5.94
N SER A 7 75.03 6.73 5.52
CA SER A 7 74.51 6.64 4.15
C SER A 7 73.27 7.52 3.92
N TRP A 8 73.51 8.77 3.53
CA TRP A 8 72.51 9.69 2.95
C TRP A 8 71.72 9.03 1.81
N VAL A 9 72.33 8.06 1.11
CA VAL A 9 71.69 7.20 0.11
C VAL A 9 70.50 6.43 0.70
N LEU A 10 70.61 5.91 1.93
CA LEU A 10 69.51 5.17 2.57
C LEU A 10 68.34 6.10 2.91
N LYS A 11 68.65 7.34 3.33
CA LYS A 11 67.63 8.37 3.56
C LYS A 11 66.92 8.77 2.28
N ALA A 12 67.68 8.95 1.19
CA ALA A 12 67.13 9.22 -0.14
C ALA A 12 66.25 8.07 -0.62
N ALA A 13 66.71 6.81 -0.48
CA ALA A 13 65.92 5.63 -0.82
C ALA A 13 64.63 5.53 0.01
N SER A 14 64.69 5.79 1.33
CA SER A 14 63.49 5.79 2.16
C SER A 14 62.50 6.90 1.78
N LEU A 15 63.00 8.08 1.39
CA LEU A 15 62.17 9.19 0.97
C LEU A 15 61.45 8.86 -0.35
N ILE A 16 62.15 8.23 -1.29
CA ILE A 16 61.57 7.78 -2.56
C ILE A 16 60.48 6.73 -2.30
N CYS A 17 60.75 5.72 -1.48
CA CYS A 17 59.74 4.73 -1.11
C CYS A 17 58.52 5.37 -0.42
N ALA A 18 58.74 6.35 0.47
CA ALA A 18 57.65 7.07 1.14
C ALA A 18 56.78 7.87 0.16
N VAL A 19 57.40 8.56 -0.81
CA VAL A 19 56.66 9.30 -1.83
C VAL A 19 55.88 8.35 -2.73
N LEU A 20 56.48 7.24 -3.18
CA LEU A 20 55.81 6.25 -4.01
C LEU A 20 54.61 5.64 -3.30
N THR A 21 54.79 5.20 -2.05
CA THR A 21 53.70 4.63 -1.24
C THR A 21 52.60 5.66 -0.97
N TYR A 22 52.94 6.91 -0.66
CA TYR A 22 51.98 7.99 -0.51
C TYR A 22 51.18 8.23 -1.79
N THR A 23 51.84 8.33 -2.95
CA THR A 23 51.17 8.58 -4.23
C THR A 23 50.24 7.43 -4.63
N TYR A 24 50.63 6.18 -4.37
CA TYR A 24 49.80 5.01 -4.62
C TYR A 24 48.55 5.02 -3.74
N ILE A 25 48.71 5.21 -2.43
CA ILE A 25 47.58 5.26 -1.49
C ILE A 25 46.65 6.43 -1.81
N ALA A 26 47.20 7.62 -2.10
CA ALA A 26 46.40 8.78 -2.48
C ALA A 26 45.64 8.56 -3.79
N GLY A 27 46.26 7.90 -4.77
CA GLY A 27 45.60 7.51 -6.02
C GLY A 27 44.44 6.54 -5.81
N GLU A 28 44.65 5.51 -4.98
CA GLU A 28 43.63 4.52 -4.65
C GLU A 28 42.44 5.14 -3.90
N ILE A 29 42.70 5.97 -2.88
CA ILE A 29 41.65 6.67 -2.13
C ILE A 29 40.80 7.56 -3.06
N ASN A 30 41.45 8.32 -3.95
CA ASN A 30 40.75 9.19 -4.90
C ASN A 30 39.89 8.40 -5.90
N ASN A 31 40.33 7.21 -6.33
CA ASN A 31 39.53 6.33 -7.19
C ASN A 31 38.34 5.73 -6.44
N VAL A 32 38.54 5.24 -5.21
CA VAL A 32 37.48 4.68 -4.36
C VAL A 32 36.39 5.72 -4.05
N GLU A 33 36.75 6.99 -3.85
CA GLU A 33 35.77 8.05 -3.62
C GLU A 33 34.96 8.39 -4.88
N LYS A 34 35.57 8.26 -6.06
CA LYS A 34 34.89 8.43 -7.36
C LYS A 34 33.88 7.31 -7.62
N ASP A 35 34.23 6.07 -7.29
CA ASP A 35 33.32 4.91 -7.40
C ASP A 35 32.17 4.98 -6.38
N LYS A 36 32.42 5.47 -5.16
CA LYS A 36 31.36 5.74 -4.17
C LYS A 36 30.40 6.87 -4.61
N LYS A 37 30.89 7.89 -5.32
CA LYS A 37 30.02 8.95 -5.88
C LYS A 37 29.16 8.48 -7.05
N LEU A 38 29.50 7.37 -7.71
CA LEU A 38 28.69 6.74 -8.76
C LEU A 38 27.62 5.78 -8.20
N ALA A 39 27.77 5.34 -6.95
CA ALA A 39 26.73 4.66 -6.20
C ALA A 39 25.82 5.69 -5.53
N ASP A 40 25.21 6.58 -6.30
CA ASP A 40 24.09 7.39 -5.81
C ASP A 40 22.98 6.42 -5.44
N PRO A 41 22.66 6.21 -4.16
CA PRO A 41 21.56 5.37 -3.79
C PRO A 41 20.33 6.27 -3.92
N SER A 42 20.02 6.69 -5.14
CA SER A 42 18.71 7.25 -5.49
C SER A 42 17.70 6.10 -5.55
N TYR A 43 17.69 5.23 -4.53
CA TYR A 43 16.48 4.51 -4.18
C TYR A 43 15.56 5.60 -3.64
N LYS A 44 14.60 6.02 -4.46
CA LYS A 44 13.54 6.90 -4.00
C LYS A 44 12.89 6.17 -2.83
N LEU A 45 13.21 6.60 -1.61
CA LEU A 45 12.73 5.97 -0.39
C LEU A 45 11.20 6.03 -0.42
N ILE A 46 10.57 4.90 -0.72
CA ILE A 46 9.11 4.78 -0.64
C ILE A 46 8.79 4.59 0.84
N LYS A 47 8.26 5.65 1.46
CA LYS A 47 7.75 5.57 2.82
C LYS A 47 6.50 4.71 2.83
N LEU A 48 6.52 3.64 3.61
CA LEU A 48 5.36 2.79 3.85
C LEU A 48 4.64 3.26 5.11
N THR A 49 3.31 3.21 5.09
CA THR A 49 2.47 3.53 6.24
C THR A 49 1.32 2.53 6.35
N ALA A 50 0.72 2.47 7.54
CA ALA A 50 -0.49 1.69 7.79
C ALA A 50 -1.65 2.65 8.05
N ARG A 51 -2.78 2.47 7.34
CA ARG A 51 -3.99 3.27 7.54
C ARG A 51 -5.21 2.39 7.80
N ASN A 52 -6.05 2.85 8.72
CA ASN A 52 -7.31 2.19 9.05
C ASN A 52 -8.47 2.83 8.26
N LEU A 53 -8.86 2.19 7.15
CA LEU A 53 -9.84 2.70 6.21
C LEU A 53 -11.23 2.09 6.47
N PRO A 54 -12.32 2.86 6.34
CA PRO A 54 -13.67 2.32 6.35
C PRO A 54 -13.92 1.46 5.11
N VAL A 55 -14.69 0.38 5.29
CA VAL A 55 -15.12 -0.50 4.20
C VAL A 55 -16.38 0.07 3.55
N LYS A 56 -16.34 0.20 2.23
CA LYS A 56 -17.48 0.65 1.42
C LYS A 56 -17.98 -0.50 0.55
N VAL A 57 -19.24 -0.86 0.76
CA VAL A 57 -19.91 -1.93 0.01
C VAL A 57 -20.32 -1.41 -1.36
N ARG A 58 -20.00 -2.17 -2.42
CA ARG A 58 -20.40 -1.87 -3.80
C ARG A 58 -21.47 -2.83 -4.28
N LEU A 59 -22.62 -2.29 -4.66
CA LEU A 59 -23.74 -3.04 -5.24
C LEU A 59 -23.75 -2.84 -6.76
N ALA A 60 -23.85 -3.92 -7.52
CA ALA A 60 -23.90 -3.88 -8.98
C ALA A 60 -25.31 -3.57 -9.50
N THR A 61 -26.33 -4.03 -8.79
CA THR A 61 -27.73 -4.05 -9.21
C THR A 61 -28.65 -3.61 -8.07
N SER A 62 -29.91 -3.31 -8.40
CA SER A 62 -30.97 -3.10 -7.42
C SER A 62 -31.78 -4.39 -7.20
N PRO A 63 -32.49 -4.53 -6.06
CA PRO A 63 -33.41 -5.65 -5.84
C PRO A 63 -34.50 -5.72 -6.93
N PRO A 64 -35.14 -6.88 -7.11
CA PRO A 64 -36.23 -7.04 -8.07
C PRO A 64 -37.47 -6.23 -7.68
N ASP A 65 -38.36 -5.99 -8.64
CA ASP A 65 -39.58 -5.22 -8.44
C ASP A 65 -40.42 -5.75 -7.26
N GLY A 66 -41.02 -4.82 -6.50
CA GLY A 66 -41.75 -5.14 -5.29
C GLY A 66 -40.87 -5.37 -4.05
N TYR A 67 -39.54 -5.21 -4.17
CA TYR A 67 -38.60 -5.22 -3.06
C TYR A 67 -37.80 -3.92 -3.00
N ARG A 68 -37.40 -3.51 -1.79
CA ARG A 68 -36.50 -2.37 -1.57
C ARG A 68 -35.30 -2.75 -0.71
N LEU A 69 -34.17 -2.15 -1.05
CA LEU A 69 -32.95 -2.21 -0.27
C LEU A 69 -33.04 -1.20 0.87
N LEU A 70 -32.76 -1.63 2.10
CA LEU A 70 -32.56 -0.72 3.23
C LEU A 70 -31.10 -0.24 3.23
N ALA A 71 -30.79 0.74 2.39
CA ALA A 71 -29.42 1.22 2.17
C ALA A 71 -28.70 1.62 3.46
N ASP A 72 -29.42 2.26 4.40
CA ASP A 72 -28.88 2.70 5.69
C ASP A 72 -28.51 1.55 6.64
N LYS A 73 -28.96 0.33 6.33
CA LYS A 73 -28.71 -0.88 7.14
C LYS A 73 -27.73 -1.85 6.47
N VAL A 74 -27.15 -1.50 5.33
CA VAL A 74 -26.08 -2.30 4.72
C VAL A 74 -24.82 -2.16 5.57
N SER A 75 -24.33 -3.27 6.11
CA SER A 75 -23.20 -3.26 7.03
C SER A 75 -22.15 -4.32 6.66
N PRO A 76 -20.89 -3.92 6.42
CA PRO A 76 -19.76 -4.85 6.35
C PRO A 76 -19.19 -5.14 7.75
N GLU A 77 -18.83 -6.38 7.99
CA GLU A 77 -18.11 -6.82 9.18
C GLU A 77 -16.79 -7.50 8.77
N PRO A 78 -15.62 -6.95 9.15
CA PRO A 78 -15.42 -5.71 9.91
C PRO A 78 -15.73 -4.44 9.10
N ALA A 79 -16.18 -3.38 9.80
CA ALA A 79 -16.51 -2.09 9.19
C ALA A 79 -15.28 -1.26 8.78
N ARG A 80 -14.10 -1.56 9.32
CA ARG A 80 -12.83 -0.90 9.00
C ARG A 80 -11.72 -1.92 8.87
N VAL A 81 -10.76 -1.63 8.01
CA VAL A 81 -9.65 -2.51 7.69
C VAL A 81 -8.33 -1.75 7.67
N THR A 82 -7.26 -2.41 8.11
CA THR A 82 -5.93 -1.83 8.08
C THR A 82 -5.24 -2.19 6.77
N VAL A 83 -4.81 -1.17 6.02
CA VAL A 83 -4.09 -1.31 4.76
C VAL A 83 -2.67 -0.80 4.96
N VAL A 84 -1.70 -1.57 4.48
CA VAL A 84 -0.27 -1.20 4.54
C VAL A 84 0.24 -1.01 3.12
N GLY A 85 0.87 0.13 2.85
CA GLY A 85 1.39 0.43 1.53
C GLY A 85 2.09 1.80 1.44
N PRO A 86 2.47 2.24 0.23
CA PRO A 86 3.10 3.52 0.00
C PRO A 86 2.26 4.68 0.54
N GLU A 87 2.86 5.55 1.34
CA GLU A 87 2.17 6.68 1.97
C GLU A 87 1.47 7.57 0.94
N ALA A 88 2.14 7.90 -0.16
CA ALA A 88 1.58 8.70 -1.24
C ALA A 88 0.26 8.11 -1.81
N LEU A 89 0.17 6.79 -1.96
CA LEU A 89 -1.03 6.13 -2.49
C LEU A 89 -2.16 6.03 -1.44
N LEU A 90 -1.79 5.82 -0.17
CA LEU A 90 -2.74 5.74 0.93
C LEU A 90 -3.26 7.12 1.39
N GLU A 91 -2.56 8.20 1.04
CA GLU A 91 -3.05 9.57 1.25
C GLU A 91 -4.16 9.96 0.29
N GLU A 92 -4.07 9.51 -0.97
CA GLU A 92 -5.09 9.73 -1.99
C GLU A 92 -6.35 8.87 -1.76
N THR A 93 -6.23 7.78 -0.99
CA THR A 93 -7.32 6.81 -0.80
C THR A 93 -7.99 6.92 0.55
N SER A 94 -9.31 7.11 0.54
CA SER A 94 -10.11 7.32 1.76
C SER A 94 -10.91 6.09 2.21
N VAL A 95 -11.10 5.09 1.35
CA VAL A 95 -11.99 3.94 1.61
C VAL A 95 -11.41 2.64 1.03
N ALA A 96 -11.79 1.50 1.60
CA ALA A 96 -11.55 0.19 1.03
C ALA A 96 -12.87 -0.35 0.43
N GLU A 97 -12.89 -0.60 -0.88
CA GLU A 97 -14.12 -1.02 -1.55
C GLU A 97 -14.22 -2.55 -1.63
N THR A 98 -15.45 -3.09 -1.50
CA THR A 98 -15.71 -4.51 -1.74
C THR A 98 -15.77 -4.81 -3.25
N ALA A 99 -15.57 -6.07 -3.62
CA ALA A 99 -16.01 -6.54 -4.92
C ALA A 99 -17.52 -6.28 -5.12
N LEU A 100 -17.93 -6.16 -6.39
CA LEU A 100 -19.32 -5.93 -6.77
C LEU A 100 -20.23 -7.07 -6.28
N ILE A 101 -21.31 -6.70 -5.58
CA ILE A 101 -22.34 -7.62 -5.12
C ILE A 101 -23.58 -7.47 -6.00
N ASP A 102 -23.99 -8.56 -6.64
CA ASP A 102 -25.24 -8.63 -7.38
C ASP A 102 -26.38 -9.07 -6.44
N ILE A 103 -27.45 -8.28 -6.43
CA ILE A 103 -28.67 -8.50 -5.61
C ILE A 103 -29.95 -8.55 -6.46
N SER A 104 -29.81 -8.68 -7.79
CA SER A 104 -30.93 -8.66 -8.74
C SER A 104 -31.97 -9.76 -8.49
N GLU A 105 -31.54 -10.93 -7.99
CA GLU A 105 -32.42 -12.06 -7.67
C GLU A 105 -32.77 -12.14 -6.18
N SER A 106 -32.30 -11.19 -5.37
CA SER A 106 -32.43 -11.25 -3.92
C SER A 106 -33.76 -10.69 -3.45
N THR A 107 -34.63 -11.58 -2.98
CA THR A 107 -35.96 -11.24 -2.41
C THR A 107 -35.97 -11.26 -0.87
N LYS A 108 -34.84 -11.58 -0.25
CA LYS A 108 -34.65 -11.65 1.21
C LYS A 108 -33.31 -11.03 1.57
N SER A 109 -33.15 -10.71 2.84
CA SER A 109 -31.86 -10.26 3.38
C SER A 109 -30.80 -11.34 3.16
N ILE A 110 -29.63 -10.94 2.67
CA ILE A 110 -28.51 -11.83 2.40
C ILE A 110 -27.31 -11.46 3.28
N THR A 111 -26.52 -12.47 3.64
CA THR A 111 -25.21 -12.28 4.28
C THR A 111 -24.21 -13.10 3.50
N LYS A 112 -23.16 -12.45 2.97
CA LYS A 112 -22.18 -13.11 2.10
C LYS A 112 -20.77 -12.64 2.41
N LYS A 113 -19.82 -13.59 2.35
CA LYS A 113 -18.38 -13.29 2.39
C LYS A 113 -17.94 -12.72 1.04
N ILE A 114 -17.51 -11.47 1.04
CA ILE A 114 -17.10 -10.74 -0.17
C ILE A 114 -15.63 -10.33 -0.02
N PRO A 115 -14.77 -10.59 -1.01
CA PRO A 115 -13.41 -10.08 -0.99
C PRO A 115 -13.39 -8.56 -1.16
N LEU A 116 -12.47 -7.90 -0.48
CA LEU A 116 -12.14 -6.52 -0.78
C LEU A 116 -11.34 -6.41 -2.09
N GLU A 117 -11.61 -5.36 -2.85
CA GLU A 117 -10.76 -4.98 -3.99
C GLU A 117 -9.45 -4.36 -3.50
N SER A 118 -8.44 -4.31 -4.38
CA SER A 118 -7.18 -3.65 -4.08
C SER A 118 -7.40 -2.16 -3.79
N VAL A 119 -6.78 -1.64 -2.74
CA VAL A 119 -6.88 -0.23 -2.35
C VAL A 119 -5.74 0.52 -3.02
N ALA A 120 -6.03 1.42 -3.96
CA ALA A 120 -5.01 2.09 -4.80
C ALA A 120 -4.02 1.13 -5.48
N GLY A 121 -4.50 -0.03 -5.94
CA GLY A 121 -3.64 -1.07 -6.54
C GLY A 121 -2.74 -1.79 -5.53
N ILE A 122 -2.86 -1.50 -4.23
CA ILE A 122 -2.14 -2.18 -3.17
C ILE A 122 -2.96 -3.42 -2.78
N PRO A 123 -2.38 -4.63 -2.89
CA PRO A 123 -3.02 -5.83 -2.37
C PRO A 123 -3.08 -5.73 -0.85
N LEU A 124 -4.23 -6.04 -0.28
CA LEU A 124 -4.37 -6.15 1.16
C LEU A 124 -3.46 -7.29 1.65
N SER A 125 -2.63 -7.03 2.65
CA SER A 125 -1.67 -8.02 3.14
C SER A 125 -2.37 -9.11 3.97
N GLY A 126 -2.01 -10.37 3.75
CA GLY A 126 -2.68 -11.55 4.32
C GLY A 126 -3.63 -12.22 3.33
N THR A 127 -4.10 -13.43 3.63
CA THR A 127 -5.18 -14.15 2.92
C THR A 127 -6.27 -13.21 2.37
N PRO A 128 -6.97 -13.55 1.25
CA PRO A 128 -7.99 -12.67 0.68
C PRO A 128 -8.86 -12.11 1.79
N TYR A 129 -8.85 -10.79 1.94
CA TYR A 129 -9.52 -10.14 3.05
C TYR A 129 -11.01 -10.20 2.77
N LEU A 130 -11.67 -11.19 3.35
CA LEU A 130 -13.10 -11.43 3.22
C LEU A 130 -13.81 -10.62 4.30
N VAL A 131 -14.76 -9.81 3.88
CA VAL A 131 -15.71 -9.11 4.76
C VAL A 131 -17.07 -9.80 4.67
N ASP A 132 -17.70 -10.01 5.82
CA ASP A 132 -19.08 -10.47 5.89
C ASP A 132 -19.99 -9.26 5.64
N VAL A 133 -20.68 -9.25 4.50
CA VAL A 133 -21.57 -8.15 4.12
C VAL A 133 -23.01 -8.59 4.32
N THR A 134 -23.75 -7.84 5.15
CA THR A 134 -25.19 -8.02 5.32
C THR A 134 -25.94 -6.97 4.49
N VAL A 135 -26.80 -7.44 3.59
CA VAL A 135 -27.62 -6.61 2.71
C VAL A 135 -29.10 -6.86 3.03
N PRO A 136 -29.76 -5.97 3.78
CA PRO A 136 -31.16 -6.13 4.15
C PRO A 136 -32.11 -5.70 3.03
N ILE A 137 -32.98 -6.61 2.63
CA ILE A 137 -33.99 -6.43 1.58
C ILE A 137 -35.37 -6.76 2.15
N GLU A 138 -36.36 -5.92 1.85
CA GLU A 138 -37.73 -6.09 2.29
C GLU A 138 -38.75 -5.85 1.17
N LYS A 139 -39.94 -6.43 1.32
CA LYS A 139 -41.02 -6.28 0.34
C LYS A 139 -41.70 -4.92 0.49
N ILE A 140 -41.89 -4.23 -0.62
CA ILE A 140 -42.71 -3.01 -0.68
C ILE A 140 -44.17 -3.46 -0.54
N VAL A 141 -44.74 -3.27 0.65
CA VAL A 141 -46.18 -3.47 0.85
C VAL A 141 -46.86 -2.19 0.40
N GLU A 142 -47.62 -2.23 -0.68
CA GLU A 142 -48.52 -1.14 -1.06
C GLU A 142 -49.56 -0.96 0.04
N GLU A 143 -49.35 0.04 0.89
CA GLU A 143 -50.39 0.52 1.78
C GLU A 143 -51.48 1.14 0.89
N LYS A 144 -52.61 0.45 0.76
CA LYS A 144 -53.80 0.98 0.07
C LYS A 144 -54.20 2.28 0.74
N VAL A 145 -53.78 3.42 0.20
CA VAL A 145 -54.27 4.73 0.60
C VAL A 145 -55.79 4.68 0.42
N PRO A 146 -56.61 4.78 1.49
CA PRO A 146 -58.04 4.82 1.32
C PRO A 146 -58.36 6.13 0.60
N THR A 147 -58.67 6.02 -0.70
CA THR A 147 -59.28 7.08 -1.48
C THR A 147 -60.54 7.50 -0.72
N LYS A 148 -60.49 8.65 -0.06
CA LYS A 148 -61.68 9.28 0.49
C LYS A 148 -62.57 9.65 -0.69
N GLU A 149 -63.56 8.80 -0.91
CA GLU A 149 -64.70 9.05 -1.80
C GLU A 149 -65.52 10.19 -1.18
N ASN A 150 -65.22 11.42 -1.59
CA ASN A 150 -66.02 12.58 -1.26
C ASN A 150 -67.27 12.56 -2.15
N ARG A 151 -68.40 12.21 -1.54
CA ARG A 151 -69.76 12.43 -2.03
C ARG A 151 -70.08 13.92 -2.17
#